data_AF-A0A399XUX7-F1
#
_entry.id   AF-A0A399XUX7-F1
#
_cell.length_a   1.000
_cell.length_b   1.000
_cell.length_c   1.000
_cell.angle_alpha   90.00
_cell.angle_beta   90.00
_cell.angle_gamma   90.00
#
_symmetry.space_group_name_H-M   'P 1'
#
loop_
_entity.id
_entity.type
_entity.pdbx_description
1 polymer ?
#
loop_
_entity_poly.entity_id
_entity_poly.type
_entity_poly.pdbx_seq_one_letter_code
_entity_poly.pdbx_strand_id
1 'polypeptide(L)'
;MQSGGRLVMIEPVRGAVTRALIPGIESANAYQFADPDDACLISISPEETPNNNYQGQPTMITALLEEVTAVSAPSPMSFSRAGAAAPAMTLRDGNVAMVLSRSGQGEIVVLSSNLFINASLASNDNARLALNLASGSRRVVFDEYHLGYRQSGGSILALPVQWRWALLGLLLAIVSYAWAKAPRRSATAEEPPILPRTRGEFIDALALSLERAGGSQTAVRILQDDLRTRLRRRLLMGGWITDQQIVAASPGLGLDPAAVSSALRPIPAEDQALVERAREITKLRREL
;
A
#
# COMPACT_ATOMS: atom_id res chain seq x y z
N MET A 1 4.14 44.99 -4.25
CA MET A 1 4.80 44.12 -5.24
C MET A 1 4.36 42.69 -4.97
N GLN A 2 3.36 42.18 -5.69
CA GLN A 2 3.02 40.76 -5.65
C GLN A 2 4.00 40.04 -6.59
N SER A 3 4.71 39.03 -6.07
CA SER A 3 5.75 38.31 -6.80
C SER A 3 5.12 37.15 -7.57
N GLY A 4 5.22 37.17 -8.90
CA GLY A 4 4.74 36.09 -9.77
C GLY A 4 5.33 34.72 -9.42
N GLY A 5 4.52 33.67 -9.54
CA GLY A 5 4.97 32.28 -9.42
C GLY A 5 5.42 31.72 -10.77
N ARG A 6 6.25 30.68 -10.77
CA ARG A 6 6.68 29.97 -11.99
C ARG A 6 6.12 28.54 -11.99
N LEU A 7 5.56 28.12 -13.11
CA LEU A 7 5.10 26.75 -13.35
C LEU A 7 6.01 26.12 -14.41
N VAL A 8 6.64 25.01 -14.05
CA VAL A 8 7.47 24.22 -14.96
C VAL A 8 6.73 22.93 -15.24
N MET A 9 6.39 22.69 -16.51
CA MET A 9 5.65 21.51 -16.95
C MET A 9 6.53 20.63 -17.84
N ILE A 10 6.55 19.34 -17.52
CA ILE A 10 7.38 18.33 -18.17
C ILE A 10 6.47 17.17 -18.63
N GLU A 11 6.36 16.97 -19.95
CA GLU A 11 5.70 15.83 -20.65
C GLU A 11 4.14 15.76 -20.70
N PRO A 12 3.55 14.92 -21.60
CA PRO A 12 2.32 15.25 -22.33
C PRO A 12 1.07 15.14 -21.47
N VAL A 13 0.26 16.18 -21.58
CA VAL A 13 -0.85 16.43 -20.69
C VAL A 13 -2.08 15.61 -21.11
N ARG A 14 -2.34 14.50 -20.41
CA ARG A 14 -3.59 13.73 -20.54
C ARG A 14 -4.31 13.58 -19.20
N GLY A 15 -4.57 14.69 -18.51
CA GLY A 15 -5.13 14.67 -17.15
C GLY A 15 -6.41 15.46 -16.95
N ALA A 16 -7.31 14.92 -16.12
CA ALA A 16 -8.52 15.60 -15.65
C ALA A 16 -8.23 16.88 -14.85
N VAL A 17 -7.05 16.95 -14.21
CA VAL A 17 -6.57 18.13 -13.47
C VAL A 17 -6.33 19.32 -14.41
N THR A 18 -5.87 19.08 -15.63
CA THR A 18 -5.68 20.12 -16.67
C THR A 18 -6.99 20.69 -17.15
N ARG A 19 -8.02 19.84 -17.29
CA ARG A 19 -9.37 20.26 -17.70
C ARG A 19 -10.03 21.19 -16.66
N ALA A 20 -9.62 21.08 -15.40
CA ALA A 20 -10.05 21.95 -14.31
C ALA A 20 -9.26 23.26 -14.22
N LEU A 21 -8.00 23.27 -14.69
CA LEU A 21 -7.15 24.47 -14.71
C LEU A 21 -7.29 25.28 -16.00
N ILE A 22 -7.73 24.66 -17.10
CA ILE A 22 -7.89 25.29 -18.43
C ILE A 22 -9.16 24.73 -19.12
N PRO A 23 -10.28 25.49 -19.12
CA PRO A 23 -11.52 25.08 -19.80
C PRO A 23 -11.38 25.13 -21.34
N GLY A 24 -11.74 24.06 -22.06
CA GLY A 24 -11.87 24.08 -23.54
C GLY A 24 -10.97 23.14 -24.36
N ILE A 25 -10.19 22.26 -23.73
CA ILE A 25 -9.28 21.34 -24.45
C ILE A 25 -10.04 20.12 -25.04
N GLU A 26 -10.03 19.99 -26.37
CA GLU A 26 -10.43 18.78 -27.12
C GLU A 26 -9.22 18.07 -27.75
N SER A 27 -9.22 16.73 -27.74
CA SER A 27 -8.07 15.91 -28.15
C SER A 27 -8.17 15.41 -29.59
N ALA A 28 -7.22 15.79 -30.44
CA ALA A 28 -6.99 15.16 -31.74
C ALA A 28 -5.50 15.07 -32.04
N ASN A 29 -4.81 14.04 -31.51
CA ASN A 29 -3.41 13.60 -31.81
C ASN A 29 -2.28 14.67 -31.88
N ALA A 30 -2.59 15.93 -31.61
CA ALA A 30 -1.75 17.08 -31.46
C ALA A 30 -2.24 17.74 -30.16
N TYR A 31 -1.39 17.82 -29.16
CA TYR A 31 -1.74 18.53 -27.93
C TYR A 31 -1.85 20.01 -28.30
N GLN A 32 -2.99 20.64 -28.03
CA GLN A 32 -3.19 22.07 -28.23
C GLN A 32 -3.39 22.69 -26.86
N PHE A 33 -2.44 23.53 -26.44
CA PHE A 33 -2.64 24.38 -25.28
C PHE A 33 -3.34 25.66 -25.75
N ALA A 34 -4.32 26.15 -24.99
CA ALA A 34 -4.97 27.43 -25.24
C ALA A 34 -5.03 28.17 -23.92
N ASP A 35 -4.48 29.37 -23.88
CA ASP A 35 -4.86 30.36 -22.85
C ASP A 35 -6.28 30.83 -23.23
N PRO A 36 -7.25 30.84 -22.30
CA PRO A 36 -8.60 31.31 -22.59
C PRO A 36 -8.66 32.78 -23.06
N ASP A 37 -7.62 33.58 -22.79
CA ASP A 37 -7.57 35.00 -23.17
C ASP A 37 -6.65 35.33 -24.36
N ASP A 38 -5.78 34.41 -24.80
CA ASP A 38 -4.86 34.61 -25.94
C ASP A 38 -4.37 33.26 -26.52
N ALA A 39 -4.98 32.82 -27.62
CA ALA A 39 -4.83 31.47 -28.20
C ALA A 39 -3.37 31.08 -28.57
N CYS A 40 -2.63 30.52 -27.60
CA CYS A 40 -1.26 30.03 -27.77
C CYS A 40 -1.20 28.53 -28.11
N LEU A 41 -1.38 28.16 -29.39
CA LEU A 41 -1.31 26.77 -29.84
C LEU A 41 0.12 26.20 -29.88
N ILE A 42 0.50 25.44 -28.85
CA ILE A 42 1.75 24.66 -28.84
C ILE A 42 1.45 23.19 -29.20
N SER A 43 2.00 22.66 -30.29
CA SER A 43 1.76 21.28 -30.77
C SER A 43 3.00 20.40 -30.62
N ILE A 44 2.92 19.33 -29.83
CA ILE A 44 4.00 18.32 -29.65
C ILE A 44 3.84 17.22 -30.69
N SER A 45 4.89 16.95 -31.47
CA SER A 45 4.94 15.82 -32.41
C SER A 45 5.98 14.80 -31.94
N PRO A 46 5.62 13.51 -31.78
CA PRO A 46 6.60 12.46 -31.58
C PRO A 46 7.18 12.08 -32.95
N GLU A 47 8.24 12.76 -33.39
CA GLU A 47 8.99 12.31 -34.56
C GLU A 47 10.19 11.48 -34.08
N GLU A 48 10.14 10.16 -34.26
CA GLU A 48 11.24 9.27 -33.90
C GLU A 48 12.43 9.50 -34.84
N THR A 49 13.40 10.29 -34.40
CA THR A 49 14.71 10.34 -35.05
C THR A 49 15.62 9.21 -34.54
N PRO A 50 16.58 8.69 -35.32
CA PRO A 50 17.29 7.45 -34.96
C PRO A 50 18.55 7.64 -34.08
N ASN A 51 18.83 8.84 -33.57
CA ASN A 51 20.12 9.13 -32.92
C ASN A 51 19.97 9.43 -31.42
N ASN A 52 20.71 8.65 -30.61
CA ASN A 52 20.60 8.52 -29.15
C ASN A 52 21.10 9.72 -28.30
N ASN A 53 21.04 10.96 -28.77
CA ASN A 53 21.24 12.15 -27.91
C ASN A 53 20.64 13.40 -28.56
N TYR A 54 19.49 13.84 -28.04
CA TYR A 54 18.80 15.03 -28.55
C TYR A 54 19.37 16.28 -27.91
N GLN A 55 20.26 16.95 -28.64
CA GLN A 55 20.87 18.18 -28.15
C GLN A 55 20.04 19.40 -28.53
N GLY A 56 19.65 20.16 -27.50
CA GLY A 56 18.98 21.46 -27.64
C GLY A 56 19.94 22.61 -27.36
N GLN A 57 19.78 23.72 -28.07
CA GLN A 57 20.52 24.97 -27.88
C GLN A 57 19.57 26.13 -27.62
N PRO A 58 19.96 27.10 -26.76
CA PRO A 58 19.20 28.33 -26.55
C PRO A 58 18.96 29.07 -27.86
N THR A 59 17.72 29.50 -28.08
CA THR A 59 17.35 30.34 -29.23
C THR A 59 17.16 31.81 -28.83
N MET A 60 17.08 32.08 -27.53
CA MET A 60 16.90 33.42 -26.98
C MET A 60 17.76 33.67 -25.75
N ILE A 61 18.09 34.93 -25.51
CA ILE A 61 18.80 35.37 -24.30
C ILE A 61 17.75 35.64 -23.22
N THR A 62 17.79 34.86 -22.16
CA THR A 62 16.94 35.01 -20.97
C THR A 62 17.73 34.56 -19.73
N ALA A 63 17.42 35.11 -18.56
CA ALA A 63 18.03 34.70 -17.30
C ALA A 63 17.87 33.20 -17.02
N LEU A 64 16.82 32.56 -17.57
CA LEU A 64 16.62 31.12 -17.46
C LEU A 64 17.68 30.29 -18.19
N LEU A 65 18.26 30.85 -19.24
CA LEU A 65 19.25 30.21 -20.10
C LEU A 65 20.64 30.79 -19.88
N GLU A 66 20.83 31.55 -18.80
CA GLU A 66 22.12 32.11 -18.44
C GLU A 66 23.13 30.98 -18.22
N GLU A 67 24.21 31.03 -19.00
CA GLU A 67 25.28 30.03 -19.04
C GLU A 67 24.83 28.59 -19.36
N VAL A 68 23.63 28.40 -19.93
CA VAL A 68 23.19 27.14 -20.53
C VAL A 68 23.58 27.18 -22.00
N THR A 69 24.54 26.37 -22.41
CA THR A 69 25.03 26.31 -23.81
C THR A 69 24.35 25.19 -24.58
N ALA A 70 24.16 24.03 -23.94
CA ALA A 70 23.47 22.91 -24.53
C ALA A 70 22.75 22.06 -23.49
N VAL A 71 21.63 21.46 -23.86
CA VAL A 71 20.97 20.40 -23.08
C VAL A 71 21.00 19.09 -23.85
N SER A 72 20.82 17.97 -23.15
CA SER A 72 20.64 16.66 -23.80
C SER A 72 19.37 16.00 -23.30
N ALA A 73 18.50 15.62 -24.21
CA ALA A 73 17.28 14.91 -23.90
C ALA A 73 17.37 13.42 -24.26
N PRO A 74 16.83 12.51 -23.42
CA PRO A 74 16.82 11.07 -23.69
C PRO A 74 15.77 10.67 -24.74
N SER A 75 14.84 11.57 -25.11
CA SER A 75 13.72 11.31 -26.02
C SER A 75 13.61 12.39 -27.10
N PRO A 76 13.24 12.04 -28.36
CA PRO A 76 13.14 12.95 -29.50
C PRO A 76 11.96 13.93 -29.44
N MET A 77 11.17 13.91 -28.37
CA MET A 77 9.97 14.74 -28.32
C MET A 77 10.31 16.21 -28.48
N SER A 78 9.56 16.86 -29.36
CA SER A 78 9.74 18.25 -29.72
C SER A 78 8.39 18.90 -30.06
N PHE A 79 8.33 20.23 -29.99
CA PHE A 79 7.19 20.99 -30.44
C PHE A 79 7.35 21.30 -31.93
N SER A 80 6.35 20.88 -32.70
CA SER A 80 6.19 21.20 -34.12
C SER A 80 5.84 22.67 -34.37
N ARG A 81 5.19 23.33 -33.40
CA ARG A 81 4.86 24.77 -33.40
C ARG A 81 4.82 25.30 -31.97
N ALA A 82 5.35 26.50 -31.75
CA ALA A 82 5.34 27.20 -30.46
C ALA A 82 4.12 28.12 -30.26
N GLY A 83 3.31 28.37 -31.30
CA GLY A 83 2.15 29.26 -31.20
C GLY A 83 2.56 30.69 -30.86
N ALA A 84 1.89 31.27 -29.84
CA ALA A 84 2.23 32.59 -29.30
C ALA A 84 3.36 32.54 -28.24
N ALA A 85 3.78 31.35 -27.81
CA ALA A 85 4.88 31.20 -26.86
C ALA A 85 6.22 31.42 -27.56
N ALA A 86 7.16 32.01 -26.83
CA ALA A 86 8.49 32.23 -27.35
C ALA A 86 9.28 30.91 -27.34
N PRO A 87 9.78 30.42 -28.49
CA PRO A 87 10.70 29.30 -28.51
C PRO A 87 11.99 29.72 -27.82
N ALA A 88 12.30 29.03 -26.73
CA ALA A 88 13.45 29.36 -25.91
C ALA A 88 14.64 28.43 -26.19
N MET A 89 14.36 27.23 -26.70
CA MET A 89 15.37 26.25 -27.05
C MET A 89 14.93 25.44 -28.26
N THR A 90 15.85 25.20 -29.18
CA THR A 90 15.65 24.39 -30.39
C THR A 90 16.62 23.23 -30.42
N LEU A 91 16.15 22.08 -30.86
CA LEU A 91 16.96 20.92 -31.21
C LEU A 91 17.73 21.17 -32.52
N ARG A 92 18.75 20.34 -32.78
CA ARG A 92 19.59 20.45 -33.99
C ARG A 92 18.81 20.31 -35.31
N ASP A 93 17.67 19.63 -35.31
CA ASP A 93 16.77 19.45 -36.45
C ASP A 93 15.85 20.66 -36.68
N GLY A 94 15.96 21.71 -35.85
CA GLY A 94 15.14 22.92 -35.92
C GLY A 94 13.82 22.82 -35.16
N ASN A 95 13.50 21.66 -34.57
CA ASN A 95 12.32 21.52 -33.75
C ASN A 95 12.49 22.20 -32.39
N VAL A 96 11.41 22.64 -31.75
CA VAL A 96 11.49 23.38 -30.49
C VAL A 96 11.50 22.40 -29.30
N ALA A 97 12.45 22.56 -28.38
CA ALA A 97 12.58 21.73 -27.17
C ALA A 97 11.99 22.38 -25.92
N MET A 98 11.96 23.71 -25.89
CA MET A 98 11.44 24.49 -24.76
C MET A 98 10.71 25.73 -25.26
N VAL A 99 9.56 26.00 -24.66
CA VAL A 99 8.80 27.23 -24.89
C VAL A 99 8.57 27.97 -23.59
N LEU A 100 8.56 29.29 -23.68
CA LEU A 100 8.27 30.21 -22.59
C LEU A 100 6.98 30.95 -22.89
N SER A 101 6.05 30.91 -21.94
CA SER A 101 4.83 31.71 -21.96
C SER A 101 4.68 32.47 -20.65
N ARG A 102 3.98 33.60 -20.70
CA ARG A 102 3.63 34.38 -19.50
C ARG A 102 2.13 34.30 -19.30
N SER A 103 1.71 34.06 -18.07
CA SER A 103 0.30 34.10 -17.68
C SER A 103 0.16 34.97 -16.44
N GLY A 104 -0.50 36.13 -16.60
CA GLY A 104 -0.54 37.17 -15.58
C GLY A 104 0.86 37.64 -15.17
N GLN A 105 1.20 37.51 -13.88
CA GLN A 105 2.54 37.81 -13.35
C GLN A 105 3.48 36.59 -13.35
N GLY A 106 2.98 35.42 -13.71
CA GLY A 106 3.73 34.17 -13.67
C GLY A 106 4.36 33.80 -15.01
N GLU A 107 5.33 32.91 -14.94
CA GLU A 107 6.03 32.34 -16.10
C GLU A 107 5.75 30.84 -16.20
N ILE A 108 5.37 30.40 -17.38
CA ILE A 108 5.13 29.00 -17.70
C ILE A 108 6.25 28.54 -18.63
N VAL A 109 6.99 27.55 -18.16
CA VAL A 109 8.03 26.89 -18.95
C VAL A 109 7.55 25.49 -19.30
N VAL A 110 7.48 25.18 -20.58
CA VAL A 110 7.09 23.85 -21.06
C VAL A 110 8.27 23.22 -21.76
N LEU A 111 8.63 22.02 -21.31
CA LEU A 111 9.70 21.21 -21.88
C LEU A 111 9.08 20.07 -22.70
N SER A 112 9.64 19.82 -23.88
CA SER A 112 9.17 18.73 -24.74
C SER A 112 9.62 17.36 -24.26
N SER A 113 10.63 17.28 -23.39
CA SER A 113 11.30 16.01 -23.02
C SER A 113 11.77 16.01 -21.57
N ASN A 114 12.02 14.82 -21.03
CA ASN A 114 12.39 14.60 -19.62
C ASN A 114 13.88 14.89 -19.37
N LEU A 115 14.24 16.18 -19.35
CA LEU A 115 15.61 16.64 -19.11
C LEU A 115 16.09 16.41 -17.67
N PHE A 116 15.17 16.30 -16.70
CA PHE A 116 15.49 16.31 -15.26
C PHE A 116 15.43 14.93 -14.59
N ILE A 117 15.51 13.85 -15.36
CA ILE A 117 15.71 12.51 -14.78
C ILE A 117 17.14 12.38 -14.26
N ASN A 118 17.34 11.62 -13.19
CA ASN A 118 18.66 11.44 -12.55
C ASN A 118 19.77 11.04 -13.54
N ALA A 119 19.45 10.17 -14.51
CA ALA A 119 20.40 9.73 -15.52
C ALA A 119 20.82 10.84 -16.51
N SER A 120 19.99 11.86 -16.70
CA SER A 120 20.21 12.95 -17.67
C SER A 120 20.71 14.24 -17.01
N LEU A 121 20.63 14.40 -15.69
CA LEU A 121 21.11 15.60 -15.01
C LEU A 121 22.61 15.88 -15.25
N ALA A 122 23.42 14.83 -15.36
CA ALA A 122 24.86 14.94 -15.63
C ALA A 122 25.20 15.18 -17.12
N SER A 123 24.20 15.21 -18.00
CA SER A 123 24.42 15.41 -19.43
C SER A 123 24.35 16.90 -19.79
N ASN A 124 25.42 17.41 -20.42
CA ASN A 124 25.56 18.83 -20.80
C ASN A 124 25.18 19.76 -19.63
N ASP A 125 24.41 20.83 -19.91
CA ASP A 125 24.01 21.84 -18.92
C ASP A 125 22.63 21.56 -18.31
N ASN A 126 22.14 20.31 -18.34
CA ASN A 126 20.81 19.95 -17.84
C ASN A 126 20.61 20.33 -16.36
N ALA A 127 21.59 20.02 -15.50
CA ALA A 127 21.55 20.41 -14.10
C ALA A 127 21.54 21.94 -13.92
N ARG A 128 22.24 22.67 -14.78
CA ARG A 128 22.27 24.14 -14.73
C ARG A 128 20.93 24.74 -15.13
N LEU A 129 20.33 24.23 -16.21
CA LEU A 129 18.96 24.62 -16.59
C LEU A 129 17.97 24.36 -15.44
N ALA A 130 18.05 23.21 -14.79
CA ALA A 130 17.20 22.89 -13.65
C ALA A 130 17.36 23.91 -12.50
N LEU A 131 18.60 24.30 -12.18
CA LEU A 131 18.89 25.32 -11.18
C LEU A 131 18.36 26.69 -11.59
N ASN A 132 18.52 27.10 -12.85
CA ASN A 132 18.02 28.37 -13.36
C ASN A 132 16.48 28.45 -13.35
N LEU A 133 15.80 27.33 -13.64
CA LEU A 133 14.34 27.25 -13.54
C LEU A 133 13.86 27.32 -12.08
N ALA A 134 14.63 26.73 -11.17
CA ALA A 134 14.35 26.78 -9.73
C ALA A 134 14.68 28.15 -9.11
N SER A 135 15.59 28.92 -9.69
CA SER A 135 16.07 30.19 -9.14
C SER A 135 15.20 31.40 -9.55
N GLY A 136 15.18 32.43 -8.72
CA GLY A 136 14.52 33.71 -9.04
C GLY A 136 12.99 33.77 -8.90
N SER A 137 12.32 32.66 -8.57
CA SER A 137 10.88 32.63 -8.28
C SER A 137 10.60 32.23 -6.84
N ARG A 138 9.66 32.92 -6.17
CA ARG A 138 9.27 32.58 -4.79
C ARG A 138 8.58 31.21 -4.70
N ARG A 139 7.97 30.75 -5.80
CA ARG A 139 7.28 29.48 -5.90
C ARG A 139 7.52 28.89 -7.28
N VAL A 140 8.06 27.67 -7.30
CA VAL A 140 8.20 26.84 -8.49
C VAL A 140 7.32 25.61 -8.29
N VAL A 141 6.43 25.36 -9.24
CA VAL A 141 5.59 24.15 -9.25
C VAL A 141 6.06 23.30 -10.41
N PHE A 142 6.34 22.03 -10.12
CA PHE A 142 6.66 21.03 -11.14
C PHE A 142 5.41 20.17 -11.37
N ASP A 143 5.03 19.99 -12.62
CA ASP A 143 4.03 19.01 -13.03
C ASP A 143 4.69 18.04 -14.03
N GLU A 144 4.85 16.78 -13.62
CA GLU A 144 5.34 15.68 -14.43
C GLU A 144 4.20 14.67 -14.55
N TYR A 145 3.43 14.76 -15.64
CA TYR A 145 2.16 14.02 -15.73
C TYR A 145 2.34 12.50 -15.92
N HIS A 146 3.56 12.02 -16.19
CA HIS A 146 3.84 10.60 -16.34
C HIS A 146 5.21 10.20 -15.79
N LEU A 147 5.31 10.02 -14.47
CA LEU A 147 6.35 9.17 -13.87
C LEU A 147 6.16 7.70 -14.32
N GLY A 148 6.44 7.37 -15.59
CA GLY A 148 6.61 6.00 -16.12
C GLY A 148 5.42 5.01 -15.99
N TYR A 149 4.36 5.32 -15.25
CA TYR A 149 3.20 4.47 -15.08
C TYR A 149 2.18 4.81 -16.16
N ARG A 150 2.37 4.21 -17.35
CA ARG A 150 1.29 4.16 -18.34
C ARG A 150 0.00 3.66 -17.66
N GLN A 151 -1.09 4.38 -17.88
CA GLN A 151 -2.47 3.91 -17.70
C GLN A 151 -2.89 2.84 -18.74
N SER A 152 -1.94 2.15 -19.39
CA SER A 152 -2.24 0.85 -19.99
C SER A 152 -2.16 -0.17 -18.86
N GLY A 153 -3.33 -0.58 -18.36
CA GLY A 153 -3.53 -1.35 -17.14
C GLY A 153 -2.46 -2.40 -16.84
N GLY A 154 -2.17 -2.54 -15.54
CA GLY A 154 -1.17 -3.42 -14.93
C GLY A 154 -1.17 -4.85 -15.47
N SER A 155 -0.58 -5.03 -16.64
CA SER A 155 -0.46 -6.29 -17.34
C SER A 155 1.00 -6.69 -17.35
N ILE A 156 1.24 -8.00 -17.19
CA ILE A 156 2.59 -8.59 -17.12
C ILE A 156 3.44 -8.35 -18.39
N LEU A 157 2.80 -7.84 -19.45
CA LEU A 157 3.40 -7.46 -20.73
C LEU A 157 4.19 -6.15 -20.67
N ALA A 158 3.94 -5.29 -19.67
CA ALA A 158 4.68 -4.03 -19.48
C ALA A 158 6.08 -4.25 -18.86
N LEU A 159 6.37 -5.46 -18.34
CA LEU A 159 7.68 -5.78 -17.81
C LEU A 159 8.69 -6.10 -18.93
N PRO A 160 9.97 -5.72 -18.77
CA PRO A 160 11.03 -6.13 -19.70
C PRO A 160 11.07 -7.65 -19.89
N VAL A 161 11.46 -8.10 -21.08
CA VAL A 161 11.43 -9.54 -21.48
C VAL A 161 12.18 -10.43 -20.47
N GLN A 162 13.32 -9.97 -19.96
CA GLN A 162 14.09 -10.68 -18.92
C GLN A 162 13.29 -10.93 -17.62
N TRP A 163 12.49 -9.96 -17.18
CA TRP A 163 11.66 -10.09 -15.99
C TRP A 163 10.48 -11.03 -16.23
N ARG A 164 9.94 -11.06 -17.45
CA ARG A 164 8.89 -12.02 -17.83
C ARG A 164 9.40 -13.45 -17.76
N TRP A 165 10.62 -13.71 -18.24
CA TRP A 165 11.25 -15.03 -18.13
C TRP A 165 11.58 -15.41 -16.69
N ALA A 166 12.05 -14.46 -15.88
CA ALA A 166 12.30 -14.69 -14.45
C ALA A 166 11.01 -15.07 -13.70
N LEU A 167 9.92 -14.33 -13.94
CA LEU A 167 8.61 -14.62 -13.33
C LEU A 167 8.04 -15.95 -13.81
N LEU A 168 8.18 -16.27 -15.10
CA LEU A 168 7.77 -17.57 -15.65
C LEU A 168 8.57 -18.71 -15.01
N GLY A 169 9.89 -18.55 -14.87
CA GLY A 169 10.76 -19.52 -14.20
C GLY A 169 10.38 -19.72 -12.73
N LEU A 170 10.06 -18.64 -12.01
CA LEU A 170 9.59 -18.71 -10.64
C LEU A 170 8.26 -19.45 -10.53
N LEU A 171 7.31 -19.17 -11.42
CA LEU A 171 6.02 -19.88 -11.48
C LEU A 171 6.23 -21.38 -11.71
N LEU A 172 7.08 -21.75 -12.68
CA LEU A 172 7.44 -23.13 -12.98
C LEU A 172 8.11 -23.82 -11.77
N ALA A 173 8.97 -23.12 -11.04
CA ALA A 173 9.61 -23.64 -9.84
C ALA A 173 8.59 -23.92 -8.73
N ILE A 174 7.63 -23.00 -8.51
CA ILE A 174 6.54 -23.18 -7.54
C ILE A 174 5.67 -24.37 -7.93
N VAL A 175 5.25 -24.47 -9.20
CA VAL A 175 4.44 -25.59 -9.68
C VAL A 175 5.19 -26.91 -9.55
N SER A 176 6.48 -26.95 -9.93
CA SER A 176 7.31 -28.14 -9.81
C SER A 176 7.50 -28.55 -8.35
N TYR A 177 7.71 -27.59 -7.45
CA TYR A 177 7.81 -27.83 -6.01
C TYR A 177 6.49 -28.37 -5.44
N ALA A 178 5.36 -27.74 -5.79
CA ALA A 178 4.04 -28.16 -5.39
C ALA A 178 3.72 -29.57 -5.91
N TRP A 179 4.13 -29.89 -7.15
CA TRP A 179 3.92 -31.20 -7.74
C TRP A 179 4.81 -32.29 -7.12
N ALA A 180 6.06 -31.94 -6.79
CA ALA A 180 6.97 -32.84 -6.07
C ALA A 180 6.52 -33.11 -4.62
N LYS A 181 5.92 -32.10 -3.98
CA LYS A 181 5.38 -32.18 -2.61
C LYS A 181 3.94 -32.63 -2.55
N ALA A 182 3.24 -32.69 -3.69
CA ALA A 182 1.90 -33.20 -3.75
C ALA A 182 1.94 -34.65 -3.24
N PRO A 183 1.17 -34.99 -2.21
CA PRO A 183 1.04 -36.37 -1.79
C PRO A 183 0.61 -37.13 -3.04
N ARG A 184 1.45 -38.07 -3.50
CA ARG A 184 1.04 -39.02 -4.51
C ARG A 184 -0.12 -39.77 -3.87
N ARG A 185 -1.34 -39.38 -4.21
CA ARG A 185 -2.54 -40.13 -3.84
C ARG A 185 -2.40 -41.47 -4.56
N SER A 186 -1.72 -42.42 -3.91
CA SER A 186 -1.86 -43.81 -4.27
C SER A 186 -3.36 -44.08 -4.26
N ALA A 187 -3.82 -44.83 -5.27
CA ALA A 187 -5.20 -45.25 -5.42
C ALA A 187 -5.84 -45.47 -4.05
N THR A 188 -7.00 -44.84 -3.84
CA THR A 188 -7.85 -44.92 -2.65
C THR A 188 -7.67 -46.28 -2.00
N ALA A 189 -6.86 -46.34 -0.94
CA ALA A 189 -6.88 -47.49 -0.07
C ALA A 189 -8.32 -47.55 0.43
N GLU A 190 -8.99 -48.67 0.21
CA GLU A 190 -10.31 -48.96 0.75
C GLU A 190 -10.27 -48.53 2.22
N GLU A 191 -11.06 -47.50 2.55
CA GLU A 191 -11.04 -46.91 3.87
C GLU A 191 -11.40 -48.04 4.85
N PRO A 192 -10.49 -48.44 5.76
CA PRO A 192 -10.81 -49.49 6.71
C PRO A 192 -12.07 -49.05 7.43
N PRO A 193 -13.08 -49.93 7.58
CA PRO A 193 -14.36 -49.56 8.13
C PRO A 193 -14.11 -48.78 9.42
N ILE A 194 -14.63 -47.55 9.46
CA ILE A 194 -14.52 -46.69 10.64
C ILE A 194 -15.25 -47.44 11.74
N LEU A 195 -14.49 -48.20 12.53
CA LEU A 195 -14.96 -48.75 13.79
C LEU A 195 -15.48 -47.54 14.56
N PRO A 196 -16.75 -47.53 14.99
CA PRO A 196 -17.27 -46.43 15.79
C PRO A 196 -16.35 -46.33 17.01
N ARG A 197 -15.50 -45.28 17.03
CA ARG A 197 -14.63 -45.02 18.16
C ARG A 197 -15.49 -45.10 19.39
N THR A 198 -15.13 -45.99 20.29
CA THR A 198 -15.90 -46.14 21.51
C THR A 198 -15.87 -44.78 22.21
N ARG A 199 -16.96 -44.41 22.90
CA ARG A 199 -17.05 -43.10 23.57
C ARG A 199 -15.84 -42.86 24.50
N GLY A 200 -15.21 -43.92 25.02
CA GLY A 200 -13.96 -43.89 25.76
C GLY A 200 -12.78 -43.35 24.94
N GLU A 201 -12.51 -43.92 23.75
CA GLU A 201 -11.40 -43.46 22.90
C GLU A 201 -11.51 -42.00 22.47
N PHE A 202 -12.73 -41.49 22.29
CA PHE A 202 -12.95 -40.08 22.02
C PHE A 202 -12.62 -39.21 23.23
N ILE A 203 -13.04 -39.62 24.42
CA ILE A 203 -12.75 -38.92 25.67
C ILE A 203 -11.25 -38.94 25.97
N ASP A 204 -10.58 -40.07 25.74
CA ASP A 204 -9.13 -40.21 25.95
C ASP A 204 -8.34 -39.33 24.98
N ALA A 205 -8.72 -39.31 23.70
CA ALA A 205 -8.08 -38.43 22.71
C ALA A 205 -8.30 -36.94 23.02
N LEU A 206 -9.49 -36.58 23.53
CA LEU A 206 -9.80 -35.23 23.97
C LEU A 206 -9.01 -34.85 25.23
N ALA A 207 -8.91 -35.76 26.20
CA ALA A 207 -8.12 -35.56 27.42
C ALA A 207 -6.64 -35.34 27.09
N LEU A 208 -6.06 -36.17 26.23
CA LEU A 208 -4.66 -36.07 25.81
C LEU A 208 -4.38 -34.77 25.03
N SER A 209 -5.35 -34.31 24.23
CA SER A 209 -5.26 -33.03 23.50
C SER A 209 -5.27 -31.84 24.45
N LEU A 210 -6.15 -31.86 25.45
CA LEU A 210 -6.24 -30.81 26.47
C LEU A 210 -5.02 -30.80 27.39
N GLU A 211 -4.46 -31.97 27.73
CA GLU A 211 -3.22 -32.11 28.51
C GLU A 211 -2.03 -31.50 27.77
N ARG A 212 -1.84 -31.82 26.47
CA ARG A 212 -0.76 -31.26 25.64
C ARG A 212 -0.84 -29.75 25.44
N ALA A 213 -2.05 -29.18 25.49
CA ALA A 213 -2.27 -27.75 25.33
C ALA A 213 -2.13 -26.94 26.63
N GLY A 214 -1.81 -27.56 27.77
CA GLY A 214 -1.86 -26.89 29.09
C GLY A 214 -3.29 -26.46 29.46
N GLY A 215 -4.30 -27.13 28.90
CA GLY A 215 -5.71 -26.77 28.99
C GLY A 215 -6.36 -27.06 30.34
N SER A 216 -5.70 -27.81 31.24
CA SER A 216 -6.22 -28.17 32.56
C SER A 216 -6.51 -26.93 33.42
N GLN A 217 -5.56 -25.98 33.47
CA GLN A 217 -5.73 -24.70 34.17
C GLN A 217 -6.83 -23.85 33.53
N THR A 218 -6.92 -23.86 32.20
CA THR A 218 -7.97 -23.13 31.47
C THR A 218 -9.36 -23.69 31.76
N ALA A 219 -9.50 -25.01 31.84
CA ALA A 219 -10.76 -25.67 32.18
C ALA A 219 -11.23 -25.33 33.61
N VAL A 220 -10.31 -25.36 34.60
CA VAL A 220 -10.63 -24.98 35.98
C VAL A 220 -11.06 -23.51 36.07
N ARG A 221 -10.39 -22.61 35.34
CA ARG A 221 -10.78 -21.19 35.28
C ARG A 221 -12.21 -21.01 34.76
N ILE A 222 -12.56 -21.68 33.66
CA ILE A 222 -13.91 -21.62 33.07
C ILE A 222 -14.96 -22.11 34.08
N LEU A 223 -14.67 -23.20 34.81
CA LEU A 223 -15.56 -23.73 35.83
C LEU A 223 -15.73 -22.76 37.02
N GLN A 224 -14.66 -22.11 37.46
CA GLN A 224 -14.72 -21.10 38.52
C GLN A 224 -15.55 -19.89 38.08
N ASP A 225 -15.42 -19.44 36.84
CA ASP A 225 -16.17 -18.29 36.33
C ASP A 225 -17.67 -18.59 36.17
N ASP A 226 -18.04 -19.79 35.71
CA ASP A 226 -19.46 -20.23 35.70
C ASP A 226 -20.02 -20.30 37.13
N LEU A 227 -19.24 -20.85 38.09
CA LEU A 227 -19.64 -20.93 39.50
C LEU A 227 -19.87 -19.52 40.09
N ARG A 228 -18.94 -18.58 39.88
CA ARG A 228 -19.11 -17.16 40.29
C ARG A 228 -20.38 -16.56 39.71
N THR A 229 -20.62 -16.80 38.43
CA THR A 229 -21.79 -16.25 37.71
C THR A 229 -23.10 -16.82 38.25
N ARG A 230 -23.14 -18.10 38.63
CA ARG A 230 -24.32 -18.74 39.25
C ARG A 230 -24.56 -18.24 40.67
N LEU A 231 -23.51 -18.19 41.48
CA LEU A 231 -23.59 -17.69 42.87
C LEU A 231 -24.09 -16.24 42.91
N ARG A 232 -23.53 -15.36 42.07
CA ARG A 232 -23.98 -13.97 41.96
C ARG A 232 -25.45 -13.85 41.57
N ARG A 233 -25.90 -14.65 40.58
CA ARG A 233 -27.30 -14.68 40.17
C ARG A 233 -28.23 -15.14 41.30
N ARG A 234 -27.87 -16.20 42.01
CA ARG A 234 -28.71 -16.78 43.08
C ARG A 234 -28.75 -15.90 44.33
N LEU A 235 -27.68 -15.17 44.61
CA LEU A 235 -27.62 -14.19 45.70
C LEU A 235 -28.26 -12.84 45.35
N LEU A 236 -28.75 -12.64 44.11
CA LEU A 236 -29.23 -11.36 43.59
C LEU A 236 -28.21 -10.22 43.77
N MET A 237 -26.94 -10.59 43.67
CA MET A 237 -25.78 -9.77 43.99
C MET A 237 -25.18 -9.19 42.70
N GLY A 238 -25.02 -7.87 42.65
CA GLY A 238 -24.42 -7.18 41.51
C GLY A 238 -22.96 -7.57 41.23
N GLY A 239 -22.46 -7.28 40.03
CA GLY A 239 -21.15 -7.76 39.52
C GLY A 239 -19.89 -7.29 40.26
N TRP A 240 -20.02 -6.42 41.26
CA TRP A 240 -18.92 -5.80 42.02
C TRP A 240 -18.52 -6.56 43.29
N ILE A 241 -19.16 -7.69 43.56
CA ILE A 241 -19.03 -8.41 44.82
C ILE A 241 -17.82 -9.35 44.79
N THR A 242 -17.03 -9.29 45.87
CA THR A 242 -15.77 -10.02 46.02
C THR A 242 -16.01 -11.48 46.41
N ASP A 243 -15.04 -12.36 46.10
CA ASP A 243 -15.12 -13.79 46.43
C ASP A 243 -15.32 -14.00 47.96
N GLN A 244 -14.76 -13.13 48.80
CA GLN A 244 -14.98 -13.17 50.26
C GLN A 244 -16.45 -12.89 50.65
N GLN A 245 -17.10 -11.94 49.98
CA GLN A 245 -18.51 -11.63 50.21
C GLN A 245 -19.42 -12.76 49.72
N ILE A 246 -19.06 -13.45 48.63
CA ILE A 246 -19.76 -14.65 48.14
C ILE A 246 -19.67 -15.78 49.16
N VAL A 247 -18.50 -16.02 49.75
CA VAL A 247 -18.29 -17.03 50.80
C VAL A 247 -19.11 -16.68 52.05
N ALA A 248 -19.11 -15.42 52.48
CA ALA A 248 -19.89 -14.99 53.65
C ALA A 248 -21.40 -15.17 53.47
N ALA A 249 -21.90 -15.06 52.23
CA ALA A 249 -23.31 -15.23 51.90
C ALA A 249 -23.73 -16.68 51.61
N SER A 250 -22.77 -17.61 51.47
CA SER A 250 -23.06 -19.00 51.11
C SER A 250 -23.95 -19.76 52.12
N PRO A 251 -23.91 -19.53 53.46
CA PRO A 251 -24.82 -20.17 54.39
C PRO A 251 -26.30 -19.90 54.08
N GLY A 252 -26.61 -18.71 53.56
CA GLY A 252 -27.97 -18.32 53.17
C GLY A 252 -28.51 -19.13 51.97
N LEU A 253 -27.63 -19.82 51.25
CA LEU A 253 -27.98 -20.74 50.16
C LEU A 253 -27.96 -22.21 50.58
N GLY A 254 -27.69 -22.51 51.86
CA GLY A 254 -27.48 -23.88 52.34
C GLY A 254 -26.15 -24.50 51.88
N LEU A 255 -25.19 -23.68 51.42
CA LEU A 255 -23.88 -24.12 50.95
C LEU A 255 -22.82 -23.92 52.03
N ASP A 256 -21.97 -24.93 52.21
CA ASP A 256 -20.84 -24.88 53.14
C ASP A 256 -19.82 -23.78 52.74
N PRO A 257 -19.57 -22.78 53.60
CA PRO A 257 -18.59 -21.72 53.35
C PRO A 257 -17.19 -22.24 53.10
N ALA A 258 -16.79 -23.32 53.77
CA ALA A 258 -15.46 -23.90 53.59
C ALA A 258 -15.31 -24.46 52.17
N ALA A 259 -16.31 -25.21 51.69
CA ALA A 259 -16.35 -25.73 50.33
C ALA A 259 -16.34 -24.62 49.26
N VAL A 260 -17.13 -23.55 49.45
CA VAL A 260 -17.17 -22.41 48.50
C VAL A 260 -15.83 -21.66 48.49
N SER A 261 -15.22 -21.45 49.66
CA SER A 261 -13.91 -20.80 49.76
C SER A 261 -12.79 -21.62 49.12
N SER A 262 -12.83 -22.96 49.27
CA SER A 262 -11.92 -23.87 48.59
C SER A 262 -12.11 -23.75 47.08
N ALA A 263 -13.35 -23.82 46.58
CA ALA A 263 -13.65 -23.76 45.15
C ALA A 263 -13.14 -22.47 44.46
N LEU A 264 -13.21 -21.32 45.14
CA LEU A 264 -12.85 -20.00 44.58
C LEU A 264 -11.38 -19.60 44.77
N ARG A 265 -10.56 -20.40 45.46
CA ARG A 265 -9.12 -20.11 45.62
C ARG A 265 -8.39 -20.03 44.26
N PRO A 266 -7.25 -19.30 44.17
CA PRO A 266 -6.39 -19.29 42.99
C PRO A 266 -6.06 -20.69 42.49
N ILE A 267 -5.89 -20.82 41.17
CA ILE A 267 -5.68 -22.08 40.48
C ILE A 267 -4.31 -22.67 40.93
N PRO A 268 -4.27 -23.89 41.48
CA PRO A 268 -3.03 -24.53 41.88
C PRO A 268 -2.17 -24.89 40.65
N ALA A 269 -0.85 -24.92 40.81
CA ALA A 269 0.07 -25.31 39.75
C ALA A 269 0.14 -26.83 39.52
N GLU A 270 -0.32 -27.62 40.49
CA GLU A 270 -0.23 -29.08 40.50
C GLU A 270 -1.50 -29.74 39.93
N ASP A 271 -1.33 -30.66 38.99
CA ASP A 271 -2.44 -31.26 38.23
C ASP A 271 -3.42 -32.06 39.11
N GLN A 272 -2.92 -32.74 40.15
CA GLN A 272 -3.78 -33.47 41.07
C GLN A 272 -4.73 -32.53 41.84
N ALA A 273 -4.21 -31.36 42.25
CA ALA A 273 -5.01 -30.33 42.89
C ALA A 273 -6.03 -29.68 41.94
N LEU A 274 -5.77 -29.65 40.62
CA LEU A 274 -6.73 -29.18 39.61
C LEU A 274 -7.94 -30.14 39.48
N VAL A 275 -7.69 -31.45 39.51
CA VAL A 275 -8.76 -32.46 39.42
C VAL A 275 -9.65 -32.43 40.66
N GLU A 276 -9.05 -32.34 41.85
CA GLU A 276 -9.78 -32.18 43.11
C GLU A 276 -10.63 -30.91 43.09
N ARG A 277 -10.05 -29.79 42.63
CA ARG A 277 -10.78 -28.53 42.50
C ARG A 277 -11.95 -28.61 41.52
N ALA A 278 -11.77 -29.24 40.36
CA ALA A 278 -12.83 -29.43 39.39
C ALA A 278 -13.99 -30.29 39.96
N ARG A 279 -13.68 -31.30 40.77
CA ARG A 279 -14.70 -32.11 41.47
C ARG A 279 -15.48 -31.29 42.50
N GLU A 280 -14.80 -30.48 43.31
CA GLU A 280 -15.44 -29.58 44.28
C GLU A 280 -16.40 -28.59 43.60
N ILE A 281 -15.95 -27.92 42.54
CA ILE A 281 -16.78 -26.98 41.77
C ILE A 281 -17.98 -27.71 41.15
N THR A 282 -17.79 -28.90 40.61
CA THR A 282 -18.88 -29.68 39.99
C THR A 282 -19.90 -30.14 41.02
N LYS A 283 -19.46 -30.50 42.24
CA LYS A 283 -20.35 -30.86 43.35
C LYS A 283 -21.22 -29.66 43.74
N LEU A 284 -20.62 -28.50 44.00
CA LEU A 284 -21.33 -27.26 44.33
C LEU A 284 -22.29 -26.83 43.22
N ARG A 285 -21.91 -27.01 41.95
CA ARG A 285 -22.76 -26.71 40.80
C ARG A 285 -24.03 -27.57 40.74
N ARG A 286 -24.00 -28.80 41.25
CA ARG A 286 -25.20 -29.66 41.32
C ARG A 286 -26.16 -29.25 42.44
N GLU A 287 -25.64 -28.59 43.48
CA GLU A 287 -26.42 -28.08 44.62
C GLU A 287 -27.03 -26.68 44.31
N LEU A 288 -26.53 -26.02 43.25
CA LEU A 288 -26.96 -24.70 42.76
C LEU A 288 -28.07 -24.74 41.71
#